data_AF-A0A3M9ZEI9-F1
#
_entry.id   AF-A0A3M9ZEI9-F1
#
_cell.length_a   1.000
_cell.length_b   1.000
_cell.length_c   1.000
_cell.angle_alpha   90.00
_cell.angle_beta   90.00
_cell.angle_gamma   90.00
#
_symmetry.space_group_name_H-M   'P 1'
#
loop_
_entity.id
_entity.type
_entity.pdbx_description
1 polymer ?
#
loop_
_entity_poly.entity_id
_entity_poly.type
_entity_poly.pdbx_seq_one_letter_code
_entity_poly.pdbx_strand_id
1 'polypeptide(L)'
;MVSFKETWQQQRQQRQQEVVQRQQQVQQTLIELRHSRQQQAVQMRQDLQAFQQQLHEQTQNFLSVCAADRVLLAQQLRQDLGDFRLQLSESVAALRHTLQTKLHQLQTEVQIQLQQHQQQRLQSHLELMQQLADYVEHLRTEVQTQLAEFGTVRQTQACQLRQMLREDGERRRAEVADLFQELSEFRAELRTYCAELRRLVWGDAAAVAAVPSVSASTPTVLAQDLAQGLAQTVTSAVDTAVSTVAAVDAVAILNALTNLETDAPPTQDIEFDQGASPTVRVMQPAETIQAATSPSIPAPDSASGSALGSASGSASGSASELLQQSVSVEELIYIYLSESGGASLTGIETALGINRFQTVEALRSLIRKGLVTQRDRMYMIQEDVKL
;
A
#
# COMPACT_ATOMS: atom_id res chain seq x y z
N MET A 1 89.85 -111.80 -60.36
CA MET A 1 89.47 -110.44 -60.80
C MET A 1 87.96 -110.44 -60.98
N VAL A 2 87.22 -110.06 -59.94
CA VAL A 2 85.76 -109.84 -60.05
C VAL A 2 85.57 -108.79 -61.15
N SER A 3 84.67 -109.08 -62.09
CA SER A 3 84.62 -108.31 -63.32
C SER A 3 84.11 -106.89 -63.03
N PHE A 4 84.76 -105.87 -63.57
CA PHE A 4 84.33 -104.46 -63.48
C PHE A 4 82.86 -104.24 -63.91
N LYS A 5 82.34 -105.17 -64.73
CA LYS A 5 80.94 -105.21 -65.16
C LYS A 5 79.97 -105.54 -64.02
N GLU A 6 80.32 -106.45 -63.11
CA GLU A 6 79.48 -106.83 -61.96
C GLU A 6 79.39 -105.70 -60.94
N THR A 7 80.50 -105.05 -60.60
CA THR A 7 80.50 -103.91 -59.66
C THR A 7 79.72 -102.71 -60.20
N TRP A 8 79.80 -102.45 -61.51
CA TRP A 8 78.99 -101.41 -62.17
C TRP A 8 77.49 -101.75 -62.18
N GLN A 9 77.13 -103.01 -62.45
CA GLN A 9 75.74 -103.45 -62.46
C GLN A 9 75.13 -103.37 -61.05
N GLN A 10 75.86 -103.80 -60.02
CA GLN A 10 75.46 -103.68 -58.62
C GLN A 10 75.28 -102.20 -58.22
N GLN A 11 76.22 -101.33 -58.59
CA GLN A 11 76.12 -99.89 -58.29
C GLN A 11 74.94 -99.22 -59.02
N ARG A 12 74.58 -99.68 -60.23
CA ARG A 12 73.38 -99.19 -60.94
C ARG A 12 72.11 -99.65 -60.24
N GLN A 13 72.03 -100.91 -59.83
CA GLN A 13 70.89 -101.44 -59.09
C GLN A 13 70.71 -100.73 -57.75
N GLN A 14 71.80 -100.49 -57.01
CA GLN A 14 71.77 -99.73 -55.76
C GLN A 14 71.23 -98.30 -55.97
N ARG A 15 71.73 -97.59 -56.97
CA ARG A 15 71.22 -96.23 -57.29
C ARG A 15 69.74 -96.24 -57.68
N GLN A 16 69.27 -97.25 -58.40
CA GLN A 16 67.85 -97.38 -58.71
C GLN A 16 67.02 -97.58 -57.43
N GLN A 17 67.48 -98.43 -56.52
CA GLN A 17 66.80 -98.65 -55.23
C GLN A 17 66.78 -97.37 -54.38
N GLU A 18 67.90 -96.64 -54.30
CA GLU A 18 67.98 -95.36 -53.57
C GLU A 18 67.05 -94.29 -54.17
N VAL A 19 66.93 -94.21 -55.50
CA VAL A 19 66.00 -93.29 -56.15
C VAL A 19 64.56 -93.64 -55.81
N VAL A 20 64.19 -94.92 -55.86
CA VAL A 20 62.85 -95.37 -55.48
C VAL A 20 62.57 -95.09 -54.01
N GLN A 21 63.53 -95.35 -53.11
CA GLN A 21 63.40 -95.06 -51.68
C GLN A 21 63.24 -93.55 -51.42
N ARG A 22 64.06 -92.70 -52.05
CA ARG A 22 63.93 -91.24 -51.91
C ARG A 22 62.62 -90.74 -52.49
N GLN A 23 62.16 -91.28 -53.62
CA GLN A 23 60.85 -90.94 -54.17
C GLN A 23 59.72 -91.30 -53.21
N GLN A 24 59.77 -92.49 -52.61
CA GLN A 24 58.80 -92.91 -51.59
C GLN A 24 58.85 -92.00 -50.37
N GLN A 25 60.05 -91.67 -49.86
CA GLN A 25 60.21 -90.77 -48.71
C GLN A 25 59.69 -89.34 -49.01
N VAL A 26 59.99 -88.80 -50.19
CA VAL A 26 59.47 -87.48 -50.60
C VAL A 26 57.95 -87.53 -50.74
N GLN A 27 57.38 -88.59 -51.30
CA GLN A 27 55.93 -88.74 -51.37
C GLN A 27 55.30 -88.81 -49.97
N GLN A 28 55.88 -89.57 -49.04
CA GLN A 28 55.42 -89.67 -47.66
C GLN A 28 55.46 -88.30 -46.97
N THR A 29 56.58 -87.59 -47.03
CA THR A 29 56.72 -86.25 -46.42
C THR A 29 55.76 -85.23 -47.01
N LEU A 30 55.50 -85.27 -48.33
CA LEU A 30 54.51 -84.39 -48.97
C LEU A 30 53.07 -84.71 -48.52
N ILE A 31 52.74 -85.99 -48.33
CA ILE A 31 51.43 -86.42 -47.82
C ILE A 31 51.27 -85.94 -46.37
N GLU A 32 52.27 -86.12 -45.52
CA GLU A 32 52.28 -85.67 -44.12
C GLU A 32 52.15 -84.14 -44.03
N LEU A 33 52.92 -83.39 -44.81
CA LEU A 33 52.84 -81.92 -44.84
C LEU A 33 51.48 -81.44 -45.33
N ARG A 34 50.91 -82.08 -46.36
CA ARG A 34 49.57 -81.75 -46.86
C ARG A 34 48.52 -82.02 -45.80
N HIS A 35 48.60 -83.16 -45.13
CA HIS A 35 47.69 -83.53 -44.06
C HIS A 35 47.77 -82.56 -42.87
N SER A 36 48.98 -82.25 -42.41
CA SER A 36 49.24 -81.30 -41.32
C SER A 36 48.66 -79.91 -41.64
N ARG A 37 48.89 -79.38 -42.84
CA ARG A 37 48.31 -78.09 -43.26
C ARG A 37 46.79 -78.14 -43.34
N GLN A 38 46.21 -79.25 -43.81
CA GLN A 38 44.77 -79.41 -43.86
C GLN A 38 44.17 -79.42 -42.45
N GLN A 39 44.77 -80.17 -41.52
CA GLN A 39 44.35 -80.17 -40.12
C GLN A 39 44.46 -78.78 -39.50
N GLN A 40 45.59 -78.09 -39.69
CA GLN A 40 45.78 -76.73 -39.18
C GLN A 40 44.76 -75.75 -39.77
N ALA A 41 44.46 -75.83 -41.07
CA ALA A 41 43.45 -74.98 -41.70
C ALA A 41 42.04 -75.26 -41.18
N VAL A 42 41.70 -76.51 -40.90
CA VAL A 42 40.42 -76.87 -40.28
C VAL A 42 40.35 -76.34 -38.85
N GLN A 43 41.42 -76.50 -38.07
CA GLN A 43 41.49 -75.96 -36.71
C GLN A 43 41.33 -74.45 -36.68
N MET A 44 42.07 -73.70 -37.52
CA MET A 44 41.92 -72.24 -37.60
C MET A 44 40.51 -71.81 -38.00
N ARG A 45 39.83 -72.56 -38.87
CA ARG A 45 38.42 -72.26 -39.21
C ARG A 45 37.49 -72.51 -38.03
N GLN A 46 37.71 -73.58 -37.28
CA GLN A 46 36.93 -73.88 -36.07
C GLN A 46 37.14 -72.79 -35.01
N ASP A 47 38.39 -72.37 -34.79
CA ASP A 47 38.72 -71.31 -33.83
C ASP A 47 38.09 -69.97 -34.22
N LEU A 48 38.12 -69.60 -35.50
CA LEU A 48 37.46 -68.38 -36.00
C LEU A 48 35.93 -68.45 -35.86
N GLN A 49 35.33 -69.61 -36.13
CA GLN A 49 33.88 -69.80 -35.94
C GLN A 49 33.49 -69.69 -34.47
N ALA A 50 34.26 -70.31 -33.56
CA ALA A 50 34.05 -70.20 -32.13
C ALA A 50 34.21 -68.76 -31.64
N PHE A 51 35.23 -68.04 -32.11
CA PHE A 51 35.43 -66.63 -31.78
C PHE A 51 34.29 -65.74 -32.28
N GLN A 52 33.80 -65.95 -33.51
CA GLN A 52 32.66 -65.22 -34.05
C GLN A 52 31.38 -65.45 -33.25
N GLN A 53 31.11 -66.70 -32.85
CA GLN A 53 29.98 -67.05 -32.00
C GLN A 53 30.09 -66.37 -30.64
N GLN A 54 31.26 -66.44 -30.00
CA GLN A 54 31.51 -65.79 -28.72
C GLN A 54 31.32 -64.26 -28.80
N LEU A 55 31.84 -63.61 -29.84
CA LEU A 55 31.67 -62.16 -30.02
C LEU A 55 30.21 -61.80 -30.26
N HIS A 56 29.47 -62.62 -31.01
CA HIS A 56 28.05 -62.44 -31.24
C HIS A 56 27.26 -62.56 -29.93
N GLU A 57 27.49 -63.60 -29.14
CA GLU A 57 26.87 -63.79 -27.82
C GLU A 57 27.19 -62.64 -26.87
N GLN A 58 28.46 -62.21 -26.78
CA GLN A 58 28.86 -61.07 -25.96
C GLN A 58 28.17 -59.78 -26.40
N THR A 59 28.06 -59.53 -27.70
CA THR A 59 27.37 -58.35 -28.23
C THR A 59 25.88 -58.39 -27.93
N GLN A 60 25.23 -59.55 -28.12
CA GLN A 60 23.82 -59.72 -27.77
C GLN A 60 23.56 -59.50 -26.28
N ASN A 61 24.41 -60.05 -25.41
CA ASN A 61 24.33 -59.86 -23.96
C ASN A 61 24.53 -58.40 -23.56
N PHE A 62 25.50 -57.70 -24.16
CA PHE A 62 25.71 -56.29 -23.90
C PHE A 62 24.49 -55.44 -24.33
N LEU A 63 23.94 -55.72 -25.51
CA LEU A 63 22.77 -55.00 -26.03
C LEU A 63 21.52 -55.26 -25.19
N SER A 64 21.32 -56.49 -24.69
CA SER A 64 20.17 -56.81 -23.84
C SER A 64 20.26 -56.12 -22.47
N VAL A 65 21.45 -56.09 -21.86
CA VAL A 65 21.72 -55.34 -20.61
C VAL A 65 21.51 -53.84 -20.84
N CYS A 66 22.11 -53.27 -21.88
CA CYS A 66 21.93 -51.86 -22.21
C CYS A 66 20.46 -51.49 -22.48
N ALA A 67 19.69 -52.38 -23.12
CA ALA A 67 18.27 -52.17 -23.35
C ALA A 67 17.48 -52.19 -22.02
N ALA A 68 17.77 -53.13 -21.13
CA ALA A 68 17.16 -53.20 -19.81
C ALA A 68 17.45 -51.94 -18.98
N ASP A 69 18.69 -51.47 -18.97
CA ASP A 69 19.10 -50.26 -18.23
C ASP A 69 18.37 -49.01 -18.73
N ARG A 70 18.24 -48.85 -20.06
CA ARG A 70 17.49 -47.71 -20.64
C ARG A 70 16.02 -47.75 -20.27
N VAL A 71 15.41 -48.94 -20.22
CA VAL A 71 14.00 -49.08 -19.82
C VAL A 71 13.83 -48.73 -18.34
N LEU A 72 14.72 -49.19 -17.47
CA LEU A 72 14.70 -48.86 -16.04
C LEU A 72 14.85 -47.35 -15.83
N LEU A 73 15.84 -46.72 -16.46
CA LEU A 73 16.06 -45.28 -16.35
C LEU A 73 14.86 -44.48 -16.88
N ALA A 74 14.28 -44.90 -18.00
CA ALA A 74 13.08 -44.26 -18.54
C ALA A 74 11.85 -44.42 -17.61
N GLN A 75 11.72 -45.56 -16.91
CA GLN A 75 10.68 -45.75 -15.91
C GLN A 75 10.90 -44.85 -14.70
N GLN A 76 12.13 -44.75 -14.21
CA GLN A 76 12.47 -43.86 -13.09
C GLN A 76 12.18 -42.40 -13.43
N LEU A 77 12.65 -41.89 -14.58
CA LEU A 77 12.36 -40.52 -15.00
C LEU A 77 10.86 -40.26 -15.14
N ARG A 78 10.08 -41.25 -15.57
CA ARG A 78 8.62 -41.13 -15.66
C ARG A 78 7.98 -41.03 -14.27
N GLN A 79 8.48 -41.80 -13.30
CA GLN A 79 8.03 -41.73 -11.91
C GLN A 79 8.37 -40.36 -11.30
N ASP A 80 9.63 -39.92 -11.42
CA ASP A 80 10.09 -38.63 -10.91
C ASP A 80 9.28 -37.46 -11.49
N LEU A 81 8.99 -37.47 -12.80
CA LEU A 81 8.14 -36.46 -13.43
C LEU A 81 6.68 -36.54 -12.97
N GLY A 82 6.19 -37.75 -12.64
CA GLY A 82 4.87 -37.96 -12.05
C GLY A 82 4.78 -37.33 -10.67
N ASP A 83 5.75 -37.63 -9.81
CA ASP A 83 5.82 -37.13 -8.44
C ASP A 83 5.98 -35.61 -8.42
N PHE A 84 6.86 -35.06 -9.27
CA PHE A 84 7.02 -33.61 -9.41
C PHE A 84 5.71 -32.92 -9.82
N ARG A 85 4.96 -33.50 -10.77
CA ARG A 85 3.66 -32.94 -11.20
C ARG A 85 2.63 -32.98 -10.07
N LEU A 86 2.59 -34.05 -9.28
CA LEU A 86 1.72 -34.14 -8.12
C LEU A 86 2.08 -33.07 -7.09
N GLN A 87 3.35 -32.94 -6.71
CA GLN A 87 3.83 -31.92 -5.77
C GLN A 87 3.53 -30.49 -6.26
N LEU A 88 3.73 -30.23 -7.55
CA LEU A 88 3.39 -28.94 -8.15
C LEU A 88 1.88 -28.69 -8.09
N SER A 89 1.04 -29.69 -8.40
CA SER A 89 -0.41 -29.53 -8.33
C SER A 89 -0.89 -29.26 -6.90
N GLU A 90 -0.29 -29.91 -5.91
CA GLU A 90 -0.63 -29.76 -4.49
C GLU A 90 -0.22 -28.39 -3.96
N SER A 91 1.00 -27.93 -4.26
CA SER A 91 1.46 -26.59 -3.87
C SER A 91 0.65 -25.47 -4.54
N VAL A 92 0.27 -25.63 -5.81
CA VAL A 92 -0.62 -24.68 -6.51
C VAL A 92 -2.03 -24.70 -5.89
N ALA A 93 -2.56 -25.87 -5.54
CA ALA A 93 -3.86 -25.97 -4.86
C ALA A 93 -3.83 -25.31 -3.48
N ALA A 94 -2.76 -25.55 -2.71
CA ALA A 94 -2.53 -24.91 -1.41
C ALA A 94 -2.44 -23.38 -1.54
N LEU A 95 -1.67 -22.86 -2.50
CA LEU A 95 -1.57 -21.43 -2.76
C LEU A 95 -2.93 -20.81 -3.13
N ARG A 96 -3.68 -21.47 -4.02
CA ARG A 96 -5.04 -21.02 -4.40
C ARG A 96 -5.97 -20.98 -3.18
N HIS A 97 -5.91 -21.99 -2.33
CA HIS A 97 -6.68 -22.01 -1.08
C HIS A 97 -6.27 -20.86 -0.15
N THR A 98 -4.98 -20.62 0.05
CA THR A 98 -4.49 -19.48 0.86
C THR A 98 -4.92 -18.13 0.31
N LEU A 99 -4.94 -17.96 -1.02
CA LEU A 99 -5.42 -16.71 -1.62
C LEU A 99 -6.93 -16.53 -1.43
N GLN A 100 -7.71 -17.60 -1.58
CA GLN A 100 -9.15 -17.57 -1.33
C GLN A 100 -9.48 -17.24 0.13
N THR A 101 -8.76 -17.82 1.09
CA THR A 101 -8.97 -17.51 2.51
C THR A 101 -8.61 -16.06 2.82
N LYS A 102 -7.50 -15.54 2.30
CA LYS A 102 -7.11 -14.13 2.48
C LYS A 102 -8.12 -13.16 1.87
N LEU A 103 -8.64 -13.45 0.67
CA LEU A 103 -9.68 -12.63 0.07
C LEU A 103 -10.95 -12.61 0.91
N HIS A 104 -11.37 -13.77 1.45
CA HIS A 104 -12.54 -13.82 2.32
C HIS A 104 -12.30 -13.08 3.64
N GLN A 105 -11.12 -13.21 4.23
CA GLN A 105 -10.73 -12.45 5.44
C GLN A 105 -10.78 -10.94 5.19
N LEU A 106 -10.15 -10.45 4.13
CA LEU A 106 -10.20 -9.04 3.74
C LEU A 106 -11.63 -8.55 3.51
N GLN A 107 -12.46 -9.35 2.84
CA GLN A 107 -13.87 -9.02 2.63
C GLN A 107 -14.62 -8.88 3.97
N THR A 108 -14.40 -9.80 4.91
CA THR A 108 -15.03 -9.72 6.24
C THR A 108 -14.52 -8.53 7.04
N GLU A 109 -13.23 -8.23 6.96
CA GLU A 109 -12.62 -7.10 7.66
C GLU A 109 -13.17 -5.76 7.15
N VAL A 110 -13.23 -5.58 5.82
CA VAL A 110 -13.80 -4.38 5.20
C VAL A 110 -15.27 -4.21 5.58
N GLN A 111 -16.04 -5.30 5.60
CA GLN A 111 -17.45 -5.25 5.99
C GLN A 111 -17.61 -4.78 7.45
N ILE A 112 -16.78 -5.30 8.36
CA ILE A 112 -16.77 -4.91 9.77
C ILE A 112 -16.36 -3.44 9.92
N GLN A 113 -15.29 -3.00 9.26
CA GLN A 113 -14.84 -1.62 9.30
C GLN A 113 -15.90 -0.65 8.78
N LEU A 114 -16.59 -1.00 7.69
CA LEU A 114 -17.66 -0.19 7.13
C LEU A 114 -18.83 -0.04 8.12
N GLN A 115 -19.24 -1.14 8.76
CA GLN A 115 -20.28 -1.12 9.80
C GLN A 115 -19.84 -0.27 11.01
N GLN A 116 -18.59 -0.40 11.44
CA GLN A 116 -18.02 0.39 12.54
C GLN A 116 -18.03 1.88 12.22
N HIS A 117 -17.61 2.28 11.01
CA HIS A 117 -17.65 3.69 10.58
C HIS A 117 -19.08 4.23 10.46
N GLN A 118 -20.04 3.41 10.03
CA GLN A 118 -21.45 3.80 10.05
C GLN A 118 -21.94 4.06 11.48
N GLN A 119 -21.64 3.15 12.41
CA GLN A 119 -22.00 3.32 13.81
C GLN A 119 -21.34 4.56 14.44
N GLN A 120 -20.05 4.77 14.17
CA GLN A 120 -19.31 5.93 14.66
C GLN A 120 -19.89 7.24 14.15
N ARG A 121 -20.28 7.31 12.86
CA ARG A 121 -20.97 8.49 12.31
C ARG A 121 -22.26 8.77 13.04
N LEU A 122 -23.09 7.76 13.29
CA LEU A 122 -24.33 7.93 14.05
C LEU A 122 -24.08 8.43 15.48
N GLN A 123 -23.08 7.88 16.16
CA GLN A 123 -22.69 8.33 17.50
C GLN A 123 -22.24 9.80 17.50
N SER A 124 -21.31 10.16 16.61
CA SER A 124 -20.83 11.55 16.49
C SER A 124 -21.95 12.54 16.15
N HIS A 125 -22.90 12.13 15.32
CA HIS A 125 -24.07 12.95 14.98
C HIS A 125 -24.98 13.15 16.19
N LEU A 126 -25.24 12.09 16.98
CA LEU A 126 -26.03 12.21 18.21
C LEU A 126 -25.35 13.11 19.25
N GLU A 127 -24.03 12.98 19.42
CA GLU A 127 -23.24 13.84 20.30
C GLU A 127 -23.31 15.31 19.87
N LEU A 128 -23.14 15.60 18.58
CA LEU A 128 -23.23 16.96 18.04
C LEU A 128 -24.63 17.53 18.22
N MET A 129 -25.68 16.75 17.95
CA MET A 129 -27.07 17.16 18.18
C MET A 129 -27.33 17.48 19.65
N GLN A 130 -26.77 16.70 20.57
CA GLN A 130 -26.86 16.98 22.00
C GLN A 130 -26.14 18.27 22.38
N GLN A 131 -24.88 18.44 21.93
CA GLN A 131 -24.12 19.68 22.18
C GLN A 131 -24.83 20.93 21.63
N LEU A 132 -25.46 20.82 20.46
CA LEU A 132 -26.23 21.91 19.87
C LEU A 132 -27.50 22.20 20.67
N ALA A 133 -28.20 21.19 21.17
CA ALA A 133 -29.35 21.37 22.04
C ALA A 133 -28.94 22.06 23.36
N ASP A 134 -27.88 21.60 24.00
CA ASP A 134 -27.34 22.19 25.25
C ASP A 134 -26.92 23.66 25.03
N TYR A 135 -26.26 23.96 23.90
CA TYR A 135 -25.88 25.34 23.55
C TYR A 135 -27.10 26.24 23.33
N VAL A 136 -28.13 25.76 22.62
CA VAL A 136 -29.36 26.53 22.39
C VAL A 136 -30.11 26.78 23.69
N GLU A 137 -30.17 25.80 24.59
CA GLU A 137 -30.75 25.98 25.92
C GLU A 137 -29.95 26.99 26.74
N HIS A 138 -28.61 26.89 26.75
CA HIS A 138 -27.75 27.85 27.44
C HIS A 138 -27.97 29.27 26.92
N LEU A 139 -27.94 29.47 25.60
CA LEU A 139 -28.17 30.77 24.96
C LEU A 139 -29.56 31.31 25.30
N ARG A 140 -30.59 30.45 25.33
CA ARG A 140 -31.94 30.86 25.73
C ARG A 140 -31.98 31.33 27.18
N THR A 141 -31.35 30.61 28.10
CA THR A 141 -31.30 30.99 29.52
C THR A 141 -30.50 32.28 29.72
N GLU A 142 -29.40 32.47 28.99
CA GLU A 142 -28.60 33.69 29.04
C GLU A 142 -29.41 34.90 28.53
N VAL A 143 -30.07 34.78 27.38
CA VAL A 143 -30.93 35.85 26.83
C VAL A 143 -32.08 36.18 27.78
N GLN A 144 -32.72 35.17 28.38
CA GLN A 144 -33.78 35.39 29.37
C GLN A 144 -33.26 36.11 30.63
N THR A 145 -32.07 35.74 31.09
CA THR A 145 -31.42 36.37 32.26
C THR A 145 -31.08 37.83 31.97
N GLN A 146 -30.44 38.11 30.83
CA GLN A 146 -30.13 39.49 30.41
C GLN A 146 -31.39 40.35 30.26
N LEU A 147 -32.46 39.81 29.67
CA LEU A 147 -33.74 40.53 29.55
C LEU A 147 -34.36 40.84 30.93
N ALA A 148 -34.27 39.92 31.88
CA ALA A 148 -34.74 40.14 33.25
C ALA A 148 -33.91 41.23 33.96
N GLU A 149 -32.59 41.21 33.80
CA GLU A 149 -31.69 42.26 34.30
C GLU A 149 -32.03 43.63 33.71
N PHE A 150 -32.25 43.74 32.39
CA PHE A 150 -32.71 45.00 31.78
C PHE A 150 -34.09 45.44 32.28
N GLY A 151 -34.96 44.51 32.66
CA GLY A 151 -36.24 44.80 33.30
C GLY A 151 -36.07 45.44 34.67
N THR A 152 -35.22 44.86 35.52
CA THR A 152 -34.96 45.39 36.87
C THR A 152 -34.27 46.74 36.82
N VAL A 153 -33.28 46.93 35.93
CA VAL A 153 -32.61 48.23 35.72
C VAL A 153 -33.59 49.31 35.29
N ARG A 154 -34.52 49.01 34.37
CA ARG A 154 -35.55 49.99 33.97
C ARG A 154 -36.50 50.32 35.12
N GLN A 155 -36.89 49.33 35.91
CA GLN A 155 -37.78 49.54 37.06
C GLN A 155 -37.11 50.38 38.15
N THR A 156 -35.84 50.11 38.46
CA THR A 156 -35.09 50.90 39.45
C THR A 156 -34.92 52.34 38.99
N GLN A 157 -34.55 52.57 37.73
CA GLN A 157 -34.48 53.92 37.14
C GLN A 157 -35.83 54.64 37.19
N ALA A 158 -36.93 53.96 36.86
CA ALA A 158 -38.27 54.54 36.94
C ALA A 158 -38.67 54.93 38.37
N CYS A 159 -38.36 54.10 39.36
CA CYS A 159 -38.57 54.41 40.78
C CYS A 159 -37.71 55.59 41.25
N GLN A 160 -36.44 55.63 40.86
CA GLN A 160 -35.54 56.75 41.16
C GLN A 160 -36.06 58.07 40.58
N LEU A 161 -36.49 58.08 39.31
CA LEU A 161 -37.08 59.27 38.67
C LEU A 161 -38.35 59.72 39.38
N ARG A 162 -39.23 58.79 39.75
CA ARG A 162 -40.46 59.11 40.52
C ARG A 162 -40.14 59.69 41.89
N GLN A 163 -39.11 59.16 42.56
CA GLN A 163 -38.65 59.67 43.84
C GLN A 163 -38.10 61.10 43.70
N MET A 164 -37.21 61.33 42.74
CA MET A 164 -36.67 62.66 42.43
C MET A 164 -37.78 63.68 42.17
N LEU A 165 -38.77 63.33 41.33
CA LEU A 165 -39.91 64.22 41.05
C LEU A 165 -40.79 64.46 42.28
N ARG A 166 -40.96 63.48 43.16
CA ARG A 166 -41.70 63.64 44.43
C ARG A 166 -40.95 64.60 45.36
N GLU A 167 -39.65 64.40 45.55
CA GLU A 167 -38.80 65.26 46.37
C GLU A 167 -38.79 66.70 45.84
N ASP A 168 -38.62 66.89 44.53
CA ASP A 168 -38.70 68.21 43.90
C ASP A 168 -40.09 68.85 44.04
N GLY A 169 -41.15 68.03 44.01
CA GLY A 169 -42.52 68.49 44.22
C GLY A 169 -42.80 68.87 45.68
N GLU A 170 -42.19 68.19 46.64
CA GLU A 170 -42.26 68.52 48.07
C GLU A 170 -41.44 69.76 48.40
N ARG A 171 -40.23 69.91 47.84
CA ARG A 171 -39.42 71.13 47.93
C ARG A 171 -40.20 72.34 47.42
N ARG A 172 -40.74 72.26 46.21
CA ARG A 172 -41.58 73.35 45.65
C ARG A 172 -42.79 73.65 46.50
N ARG A 173 -43.45 72.64 47.08
CA ARG A 173 -44.60 72.86 47.98
C ARG A 173 -44.19 73.53 49.30
N ALA A 174 -43.05 73.16 49.87
CA ALA A 174 -42.49 73.80 51.05
C ALA A 174 -42.11 75.26 50.75
N GLU A 175 -41.38 75.51 49.67
CA GLU A 175 -41.03 76.87 49.22
C GLU A 175 -42.28 77.74 49.01
N VAL A 176 -43.32 77.19 48.38
CA VAL A 176 -44.60 77.89 48.21
C VAL A 176 -45.30 78.14 49.56
N ALA A 177 -45.26 77.18 50.49
CA ALA A 177 -45.83 77.36 51.82
C ALA A 177 -45.10 78.44 52.62
N ASP A 178 -43.77 78.47 52.55
CA ASP A 178 -42.93 79.50 53.17
C ASP A 178 -43.27 80.88 52.60
N LEU A 179 -43.37 81.02 51.27
CA LEU A 179 -43.82 82.26 50.62
C LEU A 179 -45.23 82.68 51.08
N PHE A 180 -46.16 81.74 51.23
CA PHE A 180 -47.51 82.04 51.76
C PHE A 180 -47.47 82.45 53.22
N GLN A 181 -46.56 81.89 54.01
CA GLN A 181 -46.36 82.27 55.39
C GLN A 181 -45.80 83.69 55.49
N GLU A 182 -44.75 84.02 54.73
CA GLU A 182 -44.20 85.37 54.60
C GLU A 182 -45.27 86.39 54.19
N LEU A 183 -46.12 86.04 53.21
CA LEU A 183 -47.26 86.89 52.81
C LEU A 183 -48.29 87.05 53.93
N SER A 184 -48.50 86.03 54.76
CA SER A 184 -49.44 86.10 55.89
C SER A 184 -48.91 87.00 57.01
N GLU A 185 -47.60 86.93 57.29
CA GLU A 185 -46.90 87.80 58.22
C GLU A 185 -46.96 89.25 57.73
N PHE A 186 -46.65 89.50 56.46
CA PHE A 186 -46.80 90.81 55.83
C PHE A 186 -48.24 91.34 55.91
N ARG A 187 -49.25 90.48 55.70
CA ARG A 187 -50.66 90.88 55.86
C ARG A 187 -51.02 91.18 57.32
N ALA A 188 -50.43 90.48 58.28
CA ALA A 188 -50.62 90.77 59.70
C ALA A 188 -49.96 92.11 60.07
N GLU A 189 -48.73 92.36 59.60
CA GLU A 189 -48.03 93.65 59.72
C GLU A 189 -48.82 94.79 59.09
N LEU A 190 -49.43 94.58 57.92
CA LEU A 190 -50.30 95.57 57.30
C LEU A 190 -51.54 95.86 58.16
N ARG A 191 -52.11 94.85 58.83
CA ARG A 191 -53.26 95.05 59.72
C ARG A 191 -52.87 95.78 61.00
N THR A 192 -51.73 95.45 61.61
CA THR A 192 -51.21 96.17 62.78
C THR A 192 -50.86 97.59 62.40
N TYR A 193 -50.17 97.83 61.28
CA TYR A 193 -49.89 99.16 60.77
C TYR A 193 -51.18 99.95 60.48
N CYS A 194 -52.19 99.33 59.84
CA CYS A 194 -53.51 99.95 59.66
C CYS A 194 -54.19 100.26 60.99
N ALA A 195 -54.09 99.37 61.99
CA ALA A 195 -54.67 99.56 63.33
C ALA A 195 -53.94 100.65 64.13
N GLU A 196 -52.62 100.72 64.04
CA GLU A 196 -51.77 101.77 64.61
C GLU A 196 -52.05 103.11 63.95
N LEU A 197 -52.10 103.18 62.61
CA LEU A 197 -52.56 104.35 61.87
C LEU A 197 -53.96 104.75 62.32
N ARG A 198 -54.87 103.77 62.47
CA ARG A 198 -56.23 104.02 62.98
C ARG A 198 -56.19 104.68 64.36
N ARG A 199 -55.35 104.16 65.24
CA ARG A 199 -55.16 104.67 66.60
C ARG A 199 -54.53 106.07 66.64
N LEU A 200 -53.53 106.33 65.79
CA LEU A 200 -52.81 107.60 65.68
C LEU A 200 -53.65 108.71 65.05
N VAL A 201 -54.43 108.38 64.01
CA VAL A 201 -55.21 109.36 63.23
C VAL A 201 -56.61 109.58 63.82
N TRP A 202 -57.22 108.57 64.44
CA TRP A 202 -58.62 108.63 64.86
C TRP A 202 -58.90 108.49 66.36
N GLY A 203 -57.91 108.15 67.21
CA GLY A 203 -58.10 108.04 68.67
C GLY A 203 -59.01 106.87 69.09
N ASP A 204 -58.78 106.29 70.26
CA ASP A 204 -59.49 105.09 70.73
C ASP A 204 -61.02 105.31 70.86
N ALA A 205 -61.78 104.85 69.86
CA ALA A 205 -63.23 104.72 69.90
C ALA A 205 -63.68 103.39 69.26
N ALA A 206 -64.57 102.71 69.99
CA ALA A 206 -64.93 101.32 69.85
C ALA A 206 -65.65 100.91 68.55
N ALA A 207 -65.38 99.65 68.16
CA ALA A 207 -66.28 98.60 67.67
C ALA A 207 -67.45 98.95 66.73
N VAL A 208 -67.46 98.38 65.49
CA VAL A 208 -68.70 98.07 64.73
C VAL A 208 -68.51 96.88 63.72
N ALA A 209 -69.34 95.84 63.89
CA ALA A 209 -70.07 94.96 62.94
C ALA A 209 -69.41 94.08 61.82
N ALA A 210 -69.48 92.75 62.01
CA ALA A 210 -70.31 91.73 61.30
C ALA A 210 -70.45 91.61 59.74
N VAL A 211 -70.09 90.40 59.22
CA VAL A 211 -70.85 89.46 58.30
C VAL A 211 -71.03 89.89 56.79
N PRO A 212 -71.18 89.02 55.74
CA PRO A 212 -71.43 87.56 55.63
C PRO A 212 -70.53 86.72 54.68
N SER A 213 -70.78 85.41 54.76
CA SER A 213 -70.53 84.30 53.82
C SER A 213 -70.90 84.56 52.35
N VAL A 214 -70.06 84.10 51.41
CA VAL A 214 -70.49 83.65 50.08
C VAL A 214 -69.83 82.31 49.75
N SER A 215 -70.68 81.29 49.71
CA SER A 215 -70.46 79.97 49.15
C SER A 215 -70.11 80.06 47.67
N ALA A 216 -69.01 79.46 47.24
CA ALA A 216 -68.76 79.17 45.82
C ALA A 216 -68.61 77.65 45.64
N SER A 217 -69.64 77.10 45.03
CA SER A 217 -69.84 75.75 44.54
C SER A 217 -68.73 75.25 43.60
N THR A 218 -68.31 74.00 43.86
CA THR A 218 -68.02 72.87 42.94
C THR A 218 -68.11 73.12 41.41
N PRO A 219 -67.30 72.41 40.59
CA PRO A 219 -67.77 71.10 40.17
C PRO A 219 -66.75 69.97 40.34
N THR A 220 -67.20 68.96 41.07
CA THR A 220 -67.04 67.54 40.77
C THR A 220 -67.36 67.27 39.29
N VAL A 221 -66.65 66.27 38.73
CA VAL A 221 -66.95 65.51 37.50
C VAL A 221 -66.36 66.08 36.20
N LEU A 222 -65.21 65.53 35.81
CA LEU A 222 -65.05 64.86 34.51
C LEU A 222 -63.81 63.95 34.55
N ALA A 223 -64.09 62.64 34.53
CA ALA A 223 -63.37 61.61 33.78
C ALA A 223 -61.83 61.64 33.86
N GLN A 224 -61.14 60.74 34.56
CA GLN A 224 -61.37 59.29 34.65
C GLN A 224 -61.71 58.66 33.29
N ASP A 225 -61.07 59.10 32.22
CA ASP A 225 -61.03 58.40 30.93
C ASP A 225 -59.96 59.02 30.02
N LEU A 226 -58.69 58.62 30.18
CA LEU A 226 -57.61 58.87 29.18
C LEU A 226 -56.25 58.24 29.51
N ALA A 227 -56.11 57.49 30.61
CA ALA A 227 -54.86 56.81 30.98
C ALA A 227 -54.87 55.28 30.72
N GLN A 228 -55.81 54.76 29.93
CA GLN A 228 -55.88 53.32 29.57
C GLN A 228 -55.77 53.02 28.06
N GLY A 229 -55.52 54.02 27.20
CA GLY A 229 -55.62 53.84 25.74
C GLY A 229 -54.35 53.56 24.93
N LEU A 230 -53.14 53.60 25.49
CA LEU A 230 -51.89 53.51 24.70
C LEU A 230 -50.87 52.47 25.17
N ALA A 231 -51.28 51.51 26.02
CA ALA A 231 -50.42 50.41 26.47
C ALA A 231 -50.86 49.01 25.98
N GLN A 232 -51.78 48.93 25.01
CA GLN A 232 -52.29 47.66 24.49
C GLN A 232 -52.37 47.61 22.96
N THR A 233 -51.26 47.82 22.25
CA THR A 233 -51.17 47.42 20.81
C THR A 233 -49.76 47.14 20.29
N VAL A 234 -48.71 47.10 21.11
CA VAL A 234 -47.35 46.76 20.62
C VAL A 234 -46.55 45.88 21.59
N THR A 235 -47.13 44.81 22.12
CA THR A 235 -46.37 43.66 22.65
C THR A 235 -47.18 42.36 22.57
N SER A 236 -47.92 42.14 21.47
CA SER A 236 -48.55 40.84 21.16
C SER A 236 -48.36 40.51 19.68
N ALA A 237 -47.13 40.70 19.19
CA ALA A 237 -46.72 40.30 17.84
C ALA A 237 -45.29 39.72 17.78
N VAL A 238 -44.67 39.41 18.93
CA VAL A 238 -43.32 38.81 18.97
C VAL A 238 -43.31 37.36 19.49
N ASP A 239 -44.40 36.87 20.11
CA ASP A 239 -44.49 35.48 20.60
C ASP A 239 -45.30 34.53 19.68
N THR A 240 -45.63 34.94 18.46
CA THR A 240 -46.33 34.07 17.48
C THR A 240 -45.61 33.98 16.14
N ALA A 241 -44.27 34.08 16.16
CA ALA A 241 -43.42 33.82 15.00
C ALA A 241 -42.21 32.91 15.28
N VAL A 242 -42.02 32.43 16.52
CA VAL A 242 -40.89 31.54 16.88
C VAL A 242 -41.33 30.06 17.05
N SER A 243 -42.62 29.73 16.88
CA SER A 243 -43.14 28.37 17.11
C SER A 243 -43.68 27.64 15.86
N THR A 244 -43.40 28.12 14.65
CA THR A 244 -43.84 27.48 13.40
C THR A 244 -42.72 27.03 12.46
N VAL A 245 -41.46 27.05 12.89
CA VAL A 245 -40.33 26.42 12.15
C VAL A 245 -39.94 25.05 12.74
N ALA A 246 -40.61 24.59 13.81
CA ALA A 246 -40.21 23.37 14.53
C ALA A 246 -40.90 22.06 14.06
N ALA A 247 -41.71 22.06 12.99
CA ALA A 247 -42.51 20.89 12.61
C ALA A 247 -42.53 20.56 11.11
N VAL A 248 -41.56 21.07 10.34
CA VAL A 248 -41.33 20.60 8.97
C VAL A 248 -39.93 19.98 8.92
N ASP A 249 -39.90 18.68 8.62
CA ASP A 249 -38.78 17.97 7.99
C ASP A 249 -37.57 17.48 8.80
N ALA A 250 -37.72 17.10 10.07
CA ALA A 250 -36.74 16.19 10.68
C ALA A 250 -36.75 14.78 10.04
N VAL A 251 -37.87 14.36 9.44
CA VAL A 251 -38.01 13.04 8.79
C VAL A 251 -37.68 13.09 7.28
N ALA A 252 -37.89 14.22 6.60
CA ALA A 252 -37.51 14.35 5.18
C ALA A 252 -36.00 14.60 4.99
N ILE A 253 -35.34 15.28 5.94
CA ILE A 253 -33.87 15.45 5.91
C ILE A 253 -33.16 14.10 6.17
N LEU A 254 -33.73 13.21 6.99
CA LEU A 254 -33.18 11.87 7.20
C LEU A 254 -33.28 10.97 5.94
N ASN A 255 -34.29 11.18 5.09
CA ASN A 255 -34.47 10.42 3.84
C ASN A 255 -33.74 11.04 2.63
N ALA A 256 -33.31 12.30 2.69
CA ALA A 256 -32.55 12.95 1.61
C ALA A 256 -31.04 12.67 1.66
N LEU A 257 -30.50 12.22 2.80
CA LEU A 257 -29.06 11.97 3.00
C LEU A 257 -28.58 10.56 2.60
N THR A 258 -29.46 9.69 2.11
CA THR A 258 -29.09 8.34 1.62
C THR A 258 -28.59 8.32 0.16
N ASN A 259 -28.69 9.45 -0.57
CA ASN A 259 -28.30 9.54 -2.00
C ASN A 259 -27.16 10.53 -2.29
N LEU A 260 -26.34 10.92 -1.31
CA LEU A 260 -25.13 11.72 -1.58
C LEU A 260 -23.98 10.80 -1.98
N GLU A 261 -23.89 10.68 -3.29
CA GLU A 261 -22.80 10.21 -4.13
C GLU A 261 -21.42 10.56 -3.56
N THR A 262 -20.70 9.49 -3.23
CA THR A 262 -19.26 9.25 -3.40
C THR A 262 -18.41 10.44 -3.86
N ASP A 263 -17.86 11.19 -2.91
CA ASP A 263 -16.65 11.97 -3.13
C ASP A 263 -15.47 11.25 -2.45
N ALA A 264 -14.45 10.94 -3.25
CA ALA A 264 -13.31 10.12 -2.88
C ALA A 264 -12.40 10.85 -1.87
N PRO A 265 -11.85 10.17 -0.84
CA PRO A 265 -10.86 10.78 0.02
C PRO A 265 -9.48 10.83 -0.66
N PRO A 266 -8.65 11.84 -0.33
CA PRO A 266 -7.30 11.94 -0.85
C PRO A 266 -6.41 10.81 -0.29
N THR A 267 -5.59 10.27 -1.18
CA THR A 267 -4.48 9.36 -0.91
C THR A 267 -3.62 9.90 0.23
N GLN A 268 -3.65 9.24 1.39
CA GLN A 268 -2.65 9.41 2.43
C GLN A 268 -1.54 8.39 2.20
N ASP A 269 -0.33 8.91 2.01
CA ASP A 269 0.91 8.13 2.00
C ASP A 269 1.09 7.42 3.34
N ILE A 270 0.96 6.10 3.32
CA ILE A 270 1.34 5.24 4.43
C ILE A 270 2.82 4.88 4.22
N GLU A 271 3.71 5.62 4.87
CA GLU A 271 5.07 5.18 5.15
C GLU A 271 5.02 3.91 6.01
N PHE A 272 5.30 2.77 5.37
CA PHE A 272 5.54 1.51 6.05
C PHE A 272 7.00 1.46 6.51
N ASP A 273 7.25 1.85 7.75
CA ASP A 273 8.48 1.52 8.48
C ASP A 273 8.42 0.03 8.86
N GLN A 274 9.13 -0.82 8.10
CA GLN A 274 9.32 -2.23 8.42
C GLN A 274 10.70 -2.43 9.05
N GLY A 275 10.65 -2.83 10.31
CA GLY A 275 11.80 -3.09 11.15
C GLY A 275 12.65 -4.28 10.69
N ALA A 276 13.95 -4.10 10.96
CA ALA A 276 14.90 -5.08 11.45
C ALA A 276 14.61 -6.57 11.17
N SER A 277 15.32 -7.12 10.18
CA SER A 277 15.57 -8.56 10.10
C SER A 277 16.77 -8.98 10.96
N PRO A 278 16.74 -10.21 11.51
CA PRO A 278 17.72 -10.72 12.48
C PRO A 278 19.01 -11.24 11.82
N THR A 279 20.13 -10.91 12.45
CA THR A 279 21.48 -11.45 12.17
C THR A 279 21.54 -12.94 12.48
N VAL A 280 21.51 -13.79 11.44
CA VAL A 280 21.88 -15.21 11.54
C VAL A 280 23.35 -15.37 11.21
N ARG A 281 24.13 -15.61 12.27
CA ARG A 281 25.57 -15.89 12.27
C ARG A 281 25.80 -17.35 11.83
N VAL A 282 26.28 -17.55 10.60
CA VAL A 282 26.76 -18.86 10.14
C VAL A 282 28.22 -19.03 10.55
N MET A 283 28.47 -20.07 11.36
CA MET A 283 29.79 -20.59 11.71
C MET A 283 30.47 -21.20 10.49
N GLN A 284 31.69 -20.74 10.19
CA GLN A 284 32.69 -21.51 9.45
C GLN A 284 33.40 -22.48 10.40
N PRO A 285 33.65 -23.74 9.99
CA PRO A 285 34.81 -24.47 10.47
C PRO A 285 35.96 -24.35 9.46
N ALA A 286 37.14 -24.08 9.99
CA ALA A 286 38.42 -24.13 9.30
C ALA A 286 38.90 -25.59 9.21
N GLU A 287 39.28 -26.04 8.01
CA GLU A 287 40.24 -27.13 7.88
C GLU A 287 41.31 -26.80 6.84
N THR A 288 42.49 -26.59 7.39
CA THR A 288 43.83 -26.70 6.83
C THR A 288 44.03 -28.05 6.13
N ILE A 289 44.67 -28.05 4.95
CA ILE A 289 45.89 -28.83 4.63
C ILE A 289 46.37 -28.44 3.21
N GLN A 290 47.61 -27.96 3.16
CA GLN A 290 48.39 -27.74 1.95
C GLN A 290 49.38 -28.91 1.74
N ALA A 291 49.61 -29.18 0.45
CA ALA A 291 50.89 -29.45 -0.20
C ALA A 291 51.47 -30.88 -0.28
N ALA A 292 51.61 -31.28 -1.56
CA ALA A 292 52.80 -31.79 -2.24
C ALA A 292 53.14 -33.28 -2.13
N THR A 293 52.99 -33.98 -3.26
CA THR A 293 54.14 -34.51 -4.03
C THR A 293 53.70 -35.08 -5.38
N SER A 294 54.30 -34.56 -6.47
CA SER A 294 54.55 -35.29 -7.73
C SER A 294 56.04 -35.71 -7.72
N PRO A 295 56.52 -36.71 -8.51
CA PRO A 295 56.73 -36.50 -9.96
C PRO A 295 56.70 -37.74 -10.91
N SER A 296 56.71 -37.44 -12.21
CA SER A 296 57.35 -38.17 -13.36
C SER A 296 56.62 -39.28 -14.15
N ILE A 297 55.98 -38.91 -15.28
CA ILE A 297 56.37 -39.05 -16.73
C ILE A 297 57.35 -40.22 -17.08
N PRO A 298 57.18 -41.03 -18.19
CA PRO A 298 57.04 -40.59 -19.60
C PRO A 298 56.11 -41.36 -20.59
N ALA A 299 55.44 -40.58 -21.48
CA ALA A 299 55.34 -40.60 -22.96
C ALA A 299 55.27 -41.92 -23.80
N PRO A 300 55.01 -41.85 -25.14
CA PRO A 300 53.87 -41.29 -25.90
C PRO A 300 53.33 -42.28 -26.97
N ASP A 301 52.12 -42.08 -27.51
CA ASP A 301 51.87 -42.02 -28.97
C ASP A 301 50.38 -41.86 -29.37
N SER A 302 50.16 -40.82 -30.19
CA SER A 302 49.39 -40.81 -31.44
C SER A 302 48.03 -41.52 -31.55
N ALA A 303 46.93 -40.76 -31.69
CA ALA A 303 46.25 -40.57 -32.99
C ALA A 303 44.87 -39.88 -32.88
N SER A 304 44.70 -38.91 -33.79
CA SER A 304 43.52 -38.23 -34.31
C SER A 304 42.14 -38.91 -34.20
N GLY A 305 41.11 -38.07 -33.98
CA GLY A 305 39.72 -38.42 -34.26
C GLY A 305 38.74 -37.29 -33.94
N SER A 306 38.64 -36.30 -34.83
CA SER A 306 37.57 -35.30 -34.83
C SER A 306 36.19 -35.95 -34.95
N ALA A 307 35.24 -35.52 -34.12
CA ALA A 307 33.81 -35.63 -34.44
C ALA A 307 33.03 -34.48 -33.79
N LEU A 308 32.34 -33.73 -34.64
CA LEU A 308 31.35 -32.73 -34.29
C LEU A 308 30.21 -33.36 -33.46
N GLY A 309 29.73 -32.61 -32.48
CA GLY A 309 28.51 -32.92 -31.73
C GLY A 309 27.91 -31.66 -31.14
N SER A 310 27.09 -30.98 -31.94
CA SER A 310 26.24 -29.87 -31.52
C SER A 310 25.34 -30.28 -30.35
N ALA A 311 25.56 -29.67 -29.19
CA ALA A 311 24.59 -29.69 -28.08
C ALA A 311 23.70 -28.44 -28.19
N SER A 312 22.54 -28.62 -28.81
CA SER A 312 21.38 -27.74 -28.64
C SER A 312 20.50 -28.40 -27.57
N GLY A 313 20.23 -27.68 -26.48
CA GLY A 313 19.56 -28.23 -25.29
C GLY A 313 18.88 -27.15 -24.46
N SER A 314 17.75 -26.66 -24.98
CA SER A 314 16.57 -26.11 -24.30
C SER A 314 16.70 -25.61 -22.86
N ALA A 315 16.89 -24.30 -22.72
CA ALA A 315 16.40 -23.55 -21.56
C ALA A 315 14.99 -23.04 -21.87
N SER A 316 13.97 -23.72 -21.35
CA SER A 316 12.59 -23.25 -21.36
C SER A 316 12.18 -22.97 -19.91
N GLY A 317 12.61 -21.81 -19.42
CA GLY A 317 12.25 -21.26 -18.12
C GLY A 317 11.79 -19.81 -18.28
N SER A 318 10.51 -19.58 -17.97
CA SER A 318 9.96 -18.32 -17.45
C SER A 318 10.21 -17.02 -18.24
N ALA A 319 9.57 -16.88 -19.41
CA ALA A 319 9.51 -15.62 -20.16
C ALA A 319 8.82 -14.46 -19.42
N SER A 320 8.03 -14.72 -18.37
CA SER A 320 7.38 -13.68 -17.57
C SER A 320 8.23 -13.14 -16.41
N GLU A 321 9.24 -13.88 -15.94
CA GLU A 321 10.10 -13.45 -14.82
C GLU A 321 11.25 -12.55 -15.32
N LEU A 322 11.74 -12.81 -16.54
CA LEU A 322 12.71 -11.94 -17.21
C LEU A 322 12.17 -10.53 -17.48
N LEU A 323 10.87 -10.37 -17.72
CA LEU A 323 10.28 -9.05 -17.99
C LEU A 323 10.27 -8.16 -16.75
N GLN A 324 9.99 -8.67 -15.55
CA GLN A 324 10.02 -7.84 -14.34
C GLN A 324 11.43 -7.47 -13.92
N GLN A 325 12.40 -8.37 -14.09
CA GLN A 325 13.81 -8.09 -13.81
C GLN A 325 14.42 -7.13 -14.86
N SER A 326 13.91 -7.14 -16.09
CA SER A 326 14.35 -6.17 -17.11
C SER A 326 13.94 -4.74 -16.78
N VAL A 327 12.79 -4.52 -16.11
CA VAL A 327 12.33 -3.17 -15.74
C VAL A 327 13.25 -2.53 -14.70
N SER A 328 13.74 -3.30 -13.72
CA SER A 328 14.69 -2.76 -12.72
C SER A 328 16.08 -2.51 -13.34
N VAL A 329 16.52 -3.35 -14.26
CA VAL A 329 17.81 -3.18 -14.96
C VAL A 329 17.78 -1.97 -15.91
N GLU A 330 16.65 -1.71 -16.58
CA GLU A 330 16.46 -0.54 -17.44
C GLU A 330 16.61 0.78 -16.68
N GLU A 331 16.00 0.89 -15.50
CA GLU A 331 16.05 2.09 -14.67
C GLU A 331 17.46 2.39 -14.18
N LEU A 332 18.20 1.36 -13.74
CA LEU A 332 19.60 1.49 -13.31
C LEU A 332 20.52 1.97 -14.45
N ILE A 333 20.33 1.45 -15.66
CA ILE A 333 21.10 1.87 -16.84
C ILE A 333 20.74 3.32 -17.22
N TYR A 334 19.47 3.70 -17.12
CA TYR A 334 19.03 5.07 -17.40
C TYR A 334 19.63 6.07 -16.41
N ILE A 335 19.58 5.79 -15.09
CA ILE A 335 20.18 6.65 -14.06
C ILE A 335 21.69 6.79 -14.32
N TYR A 336 22.39 5.68 -14.57
CA TYR A 336 23.83 5.71 -14.85
C TYR A 336 24.18 6.52 -16.11
N LEU A 337 23.39 6.40 -17.19
CA LEU A 337 23.59 7.19 -18.40
C LEU A 337 23.29 8.68 -18.18
N SER A 338 22.38 9.02 -17.26
CA SER A 338 22.04 10.41 -16.92
C SER A 338 23.14 11.09 -16.12
N GLU A 339 23.80 10.34 -15.24
CA GLU A 339 24.91 10.85 -14.43
C GLU A 339 26.21 10.95 -15.24
N SER A 340 26.47 9.99 -16.14
CA SER A 340 27.72 9.93 -16.91
C SER A 340 27.74 10.77 -18.18
N GLY A 341 26.59 11.27 -18.65
CA GLY A 341 26.49 11.98 -19.93
C GLY A 341 26.73 11.09 -21.16
N GLY A 342 26.74 9.77 -20.96
CA GLY A 342 26.88 8.74 -21.98
C GLY A 342 28.02 7.77 -21.72
N ALA A 343 27.79 6.50 -22.05
CA ALA A 343 28.74 5.42 -21.78
C ALA A 343 28.80 4.40 -22.92
N SER A 344 29.95 3.72 -23.04
CA SER A 344 30.10 2.57 -23.93
C SER A 344 29.47 1.32 -23.29
N LEU A 345 29.09 0.34 -24.11
CA LEU A 345 28.50 -0.91 -23.61
C LEU A 345 29.38 -1.57 -22.53
N THR A 346 30.68 -1.65 -22.77
CA THR A 346 31.65 -2.21 -21.81
C THR A 346 31.74 -1.39 -20.54
N GLY A 347 31.61 -0.05 -20.63
CA GLY A 347 31.58 0.83 -19.47
C GLY A 347 30.38 0.55 -18.56
N ILE A 348 29.20 0.38 -19.15
CA ILE A 348 27.96 0.08 -18.44
C ILE A 348 28.04 -1.30 -17.75
N GLU A 349 28.57 -2.31 -18.45
CA GLU A 349 28.79 -3.65 -17.89
C GLU A 349 29.73 -3.61 -16.68
N THR A 350 30.85 -2.88 -16.78
CA THR A 350 31.82 -2.78 -15.68
C THR A 350 31.33 -1.96 -14.49
N ALA A 351 30.54 -0.91 -14.73
CA ALA A 351 30.07 -0.02 -13.68
C ALA A 351 28.91 -0.63 -12.89
N LEU A 352 27.99 -1.33 -13.56
CA LEU A 352 26.80 -1.91 -12.93
C LEU A 352 26.98 -3.38 -12.55
N GLY A 353 28.01 -4.07 -13.07
CA GLY A 353 28.24 -5.50 -12.82
C GLY A 353 27.17 -6.41 -13.45
N ILE A 354 26.47 -5.92 -14.47
CA ILE A 354 25.33 -6.60 -15.11
C ILE A 354 25.82 -7.42 -16.31
N ASN A 355 25.14 -8.52 -16.60
CA ASN A 355 25.48 -9.35 -17.77
C ASN A 355 25.29 -8.57 -19.08
N ARG A 356 26.20 -8.76 -20.04
CA ARG A 356 26.12 -8.19 -21.39
C ARG A 356 24.77 -8.39 -22.07
N PHE A 357 24.17 -9.58 -21.92
CA PHE A 357 22.88 -9.86 -22.54
C PHE A 357 21.76 -8.98 -21.98
N GLN A 358 21.68 -8.86 -20.65
CA GLN A 358 20.71 -8.00 -19.95
C GLN A 358 20.92 -6.52 -20.29
N THR A 359 22.19 -6.09 -20.34
CA THR A 359 22.56 -4.71 -20.70
C THR A 359 22.10 -4.37 -22.13
N VAL A 360 22.30 -5.28 -23.09
CA VAL A 360 21.85 -5.08 -24.48
C VAL A 360 20.33 -5.10 -24.59
N GLU A 361 19.64 -5.97 -23.85
CA GLU A 361 18.17 -6.05 -23.86
C GLU A 361 17.53 -4.78 -23.30
N ALA A 362 18.02 -4.30 -22.15
CA ALA A 362 17.59 -3.05 -21.53
C ALA A 362 17.89 -1.83 -22.43
N LEU A 363 19.09 -1.72 -23.01
CA LEU A 363 19.41 -0.66 -23.97
C LEU A 363 18.51 -0.69 -25.20
N ARG A 364 18.19 -1.87 -25.74
CA ARG A 364 17.23 -2.00 -26.86
C ARG A 364 15.82 -1.58 -26.47
N SER A 365 15.42 -1.78 -25.22
CA SER A 365 14.14 -1.32 -24.69
C SER A 365 14.12 0.20 -24.55
N LEU A 366 15.16 0.79 -23.96
CA LEU A 366 15.32 2.25 -23.81
C LEU A 366 15.41 2.99 -25.16
N ILE A 367 16.05 2.40 -26.16
CA ILE A 367 16.08 2.94 -27.54
C ILE A 367 14.68 2.87 -28.17
N ARG A 368 13.94 1.76 -27.98
CA ARG A 368 12.56 1.65 -28.47
C ARG A 368 11.62 2.64 -27.80
N LYS A 369 11.85 2.96 -26.53
CA LYS A 369 11.13 4.00 -25.77
C LYS A 369 11.53 5.43 -26.17
N GLY A 370 12.60 5.60 -26.96
CA GLY A 370 13.10 6.91 -27.38
C GLY A 370 13.87 7.67 -26.28
N LEU A 371 14.26 7.00 -25.20
CA LEU A 371 14.97 7.63 -24.08
C LEU A 371 16.49 7.70 -24.29
N VAL A 372 17.03 6.73 -25.05
CA VAL A 372 18.47 6.60 -25.32
C VAL A 372 18.72 6.54 -26.82
N THR A 373 19.74 7.25 -27.28
CA THR A 373 20.24 7.18 -28.65
C THR A 373 21.65 6.60 -28.70
N GLN A 374 21.98 5.90 -29.78
CA GLN A 374 23.30 5.35 -30.00
C GLN A 374 24.05 6.21 -31.02
N ARG A 375 25.18 6.80 -30.60
CA ARG A 375 26.06 7.61 -31.46
C ARG A 375 27.50 7.16 -31.27
N ASP A 376 28.16 6.77 -32.36
CA ASP A 376 29.58 6.39 -32.37
C ASP A 376 29.97 5.35 -31.29
N ARG A 377 29.12 4.33 -31.10
CA ARG A 377 29.25 3.26 -30.08
C ARG A 377 29.09 3.71 -28.62
N MET A 378 28.75 4.98 -28.39
CA MET A 378 28.32 5.51 -27.11
C MET A 378 26.79 5.56 -27.06
N TYR A 379 26.22 5.22 -25.92
CA TYR A 379 24.80 5.42 -25.64
C TYR A 379 24.65 6.73 -24.87
N MET A 380 23.78 7.62 -25.34
CA MET A 380 23.52 8.93 -24.75
C MET A 380 22.03 9.11 -24.51
N ILE A 381 21.65 9.82 -23.44
CA ILE A 381 20.24 10.16 -23.19
C ILE A 381 19.84 11.27 -24.16
N GLN A 382 18.65 11.13 -24.74
CA GLN A 382 18.08 12.14 -25.62
C GLN A 382 17.31 13.15 -24.76
N GLU A 383 17.97 14.24 -24.36
CA GLU A 383 17.37 15.29 -23.51
C GLU A 383 16.19 16.04 -24.16
N ASP A 384 15.95 15.84 -25.46
CA ASP A 384 14.95 16.58 -26.23
C ASP A 384 13.53 15.98 -26.18
N VAL A 385 13.30 14.86 -25.49
CA VAL A 385 11.94 14.36 -25.26
C VAL A 385 11.35 15.05 -24.03
N LYS A 386 10.87 16.28 -24.22
CA LYS A 386 9.92 16.88 -23.27
C LYS A 386 8.67 16.00 -23.23
N LEU A 387 8.52 15.21 -22.17
CA LEU A 387 7.29 14.49 -21.83
C LEU A 387 6.10 15.46 -21.73
#